data_AF-R2Q3Z1-F1
#
_entry.id   AF-R2Q3Z1-F1
#
_cell.length_a   1.000
_cell.length_b   1.000
_cell.length_c   1.000
_cell.angle_alpha   90.00
_cell.angle_beta   90.00
_cell.angle_gamma   90.00
#
_symmetry.space_group_name_H-M   'P 1'
#
loop_
_entity.id
_entity.type
_entity.pdbx_description
1 polymer ?
#
loop_
_entity_poly.entity_id
_entity_poly.type
_entity_poly.pdbx_seq_one_letter_code
_entity_poly.pdbx_strand_id
1 'polypeptide(L)'
;MEPEKLQELATENRELESQLTKRNQQYIFDLKKSLEAANFSSEQQEEALHDMLPILVTEQKTGKTARQLFGTVSERLEAIVNKPVKNELATKPILMWLDNFMFLFGLLSLISGAMALFVPRGTQTATYGLTALVVASATGGLVFYFMYLFVYQYEQPGADRSKKPKTWKTILILGSMTLVWFLIFNGAVFLPASLNPIIDPFVLAVLGGVSLAARYFLKKRFGIVSSLAGPRPQK
;
A
#
# COMPACT_ATOMS: atom_id res chain seq x y z
N MET A 1 15.44 0.87 4.19
CA MET A 1 15.54 0.52 5.62
C MET A 1 16.36 1.60 6.37
N GLU A 2 16.42 1.64 7.71
CA GLU A 2 17.39 2.51 8.41
C GLU A 2 18.82 1.98 8.17
N PRO A 3 19.83 2.85 7.97
CA PRO A 3 21.17 2.44 7.57
C PRO A 3 21.87 1.53 8.60
N GLU A 4 21.55 1.69 9.88
CA GLU A 4 22.10 0.86 10.97
C GLU A 4 21.64 -0.60 10.86
N LYS A 5 20.35 -0.81 10.54
CA LYS A 5 19.76 -2.15 10.40
C LYS A 5 20.34 -2.93 9.21
N LEU A 6 20.69 -2.24 8.12
CA LEU A 6 21.33 -2.88 6.97
C LEU A 6 22.76 -3.34 7.29
N GLN A 7 23.50 -2.57 8.11
CA GLN A 7 24.85 -2.95 8.55
C GLN A 7 24.84 -4.17 9.47
N GLU A 8 23.84 -4.26 10.35
CA GLU A 8 23.62 -5.41 11.22
C GLU A 8 23.36 -6.67 10.38
N LEU A 9 22.41 -6.61 9.44
CA LEU A 9 22.11 -7.71 8.51
C LEU A 9 23.33 -8.18 7.72
N ALA A 10 24.09 -7.24 7.14
CA ALA A 10 25.29 -7.57 6.38
C ALA A 10 26.39 -8.22 7.25
N THR A 11 26.45 -7.87 8.54
CA THR A 11 27.40 -8.46 9.48
C THR A 11 27.00 -9.89 9.82
N GLU A 12 25.73 -10.12 10.15
CA GLU A 12 25.20 -11.45 10.43
C GLU A 12 25.33 -12.39 9.23
N ASN A 13 25.04 -11.89 8.02
CA ASN A 13 25.21 -12.68 6.79
C ASN A 13 26.65 -13.14 6.59
N ARG A 14 27.63 -12.26 6.83
CA ARG A 14 29.06 -12.62 6.73
C ARG A 14 29.45 -13.69 7.74
N GLU A 15 28.95 -13.60 8.97
CA GLU A 15 29.20 -14.60 10.00
C GLU A 15 28.60 -15.96 9.62
N LEU A 16 27.38 -15.99 9.09
CA LEU A 16 26.73 -17.23 8.65
C LEU A 16 27.42 -17.85 7.42
N GLU A 17 27.87 -17.03 6.47
CA GLU A 17 28.61 -17.50 5.29
C GLU A 17 29.92 -18.21 5.65
N SER A 18 30.60 -17.73 6.71
CA SER A 18 31.84 -18.34 7.20
C SER A 18 31.64 -19.78 7.71
N GLN A 19 30.41 -20.13 8.11
CA GLN A 19 30.05 -21.45 8.64
C GLN A 19 29.61 -22.44 7.57
N LEU A 20 29.44 -22.00 6.33
CA LEU A 20 28.94 -22.86 5.25
C LEU A 20 29.97 -23.89 4.79
N THR A 21 29.49 -25.07 4.39
CA THR A 21 30.33 -26.03 3.67
C THR A 21 30.76 -25.48 2.30
N LYS A 22 31.91 -25.93 1.77
CA LYS A 22 32.41 -25.49 0.44
C LYS A 22 31.36 -25.57 -0.67
N ARG A 23 30.52 -26.62 -0.65
CA ARG A 23 29.46 -26.81 -1.65
C ARG A 23 28.34 -25.77 -1.52
N ASN A 24 27.96 -25.41 -0.31
CA ASN A 24 26.96 -24.37 -0.07
C ASN A 24 27.54 -22.96 -0.29
N GLN A 25 28.82 -22.74 0.03
CA GLN A 25 29.54 -21.49 -0.28
C GLN A 25 29.55 -21.21 -1.78
N GLN A 26 29.86 -22.21 -2.61
CA GLN A 26 29.83 -22.06 -4.07
C GLN A 26 28.44 -21.66 -4.57
N TYR A 27 27.39 -22.30 -4.05
CA TYR A 27 26.01 -21.95 -4.40
C TYR A 27 25.67 -20.49 -4.06
N ILE A 28 26.05 -20.02 -2.85
CA ILE A 28 25.83 -18.64 -2.43
C ILE A 28 26.62 -17.65 -3.30
N PHE A 29 27.86 -17.98 -3.64
CA PHE A 29 28.68 -17.17 -4.55
C PHE A 29 28.01 -17.01 -5.92
N ASP A 30 27.55 -18.13 -6.51
CA ASP A 30 26.87 -18.10 -7.80
C ASP A 30 25.55 -17.32 -7.73
N LEU A 31 24.80 -17.46 -6.63
CA LEU A 31 23.56 -16.71 -6.40
C LEU A 31 23.81 -15.21 -6.29
N LYS A 32 24.84 -14.77 -5.54
CA LYS A 32 25.22 -13.35 -5.45
C LYS A 32 25.49 -12.76 -6.82
N LYS A 33 26.27 -13.47 -7.64
CA LYS A 33 26.58 -13.05 -9.02
C LYS A 33 25.31 -12.96 -9.88
N SER A 34 24.39 -13.90 -9.73
CA SER A 34 23.10 -13.88 -10.42
C SER A 34 22.19 -12.72 -9.97
N LEU A 35 22.18 -12.38 -8.68
CA LEU A 35 21.43 -11.24 -8.14
C LEU A 35 22.00 -9.90 -8.64
N GLU A 36 23.32 -9.78 -8.68
CA GLU A 36 24.02 -8.61 -9.25
C GLU A 36 23.69 -8.45 -10.75
N ALA A 37 23.75 -9.54 -11.53
CA ALA A 37 23.37 -9.53 -12.93
C ALA A 37 21.88 -9.19 -13.17
N ALA A 38 21.02 -9.45 -12.19
CA ALA A 38 19.61 -9.08 -12.19
C ALA A 38 19.34 -7.64 -11.67
N ASN A 39 20.38 -6.84 -11.43
CA ASN A 39 20.31 -5.46 -10.92
C ASN A 39 19.68 -5.30 -9.53
N PHE A 40 19.80 -6.30 -8.66
CA PHE A 40 19.36 -6.17 -7.27
C PHE A 40 20.23 -5.17 -6.52
N SER A 41 19.61 -4.26 -5.77
CA SER A 41 20.31 -3.36 -4.85
C SER A 41 21.00 -4.13 -3.72
N SER A 42 22.03 -3.54 -3.12
CA SER A 42 22.75 -4.16 -1.99
C SER A 42 21.81 -4.55 -0.83
N GLU A 43 20.80 -3.72 -0.53
CA GLU A 43 19.77 -4.01 0.47
C GLU A 43 18.98 -5.29 0.13
N GLN A 44 18.50 -5.41 -1.11
CA GLN A 44 17.74 -6.59 -1.54
C GLN A 44 18.61 -7.86 -1.58
N GLN A 45 19.90 -7.74 -1.89
CA GLN A 45 20.83 -8.86 -1.86
C GLN A 45 21.04 -9.36 -0.43
N GLU A 46 21.29 -8.46 0.52
CA GLU A 46 21.48 -8.82 1.93
C GLU A 46 20.21 -9.46 2.53
N GLU A 47 19.03 -8.93 2.23
CA GLU A 47 17.76 -9.55 2.65
C GLU A 47 17.57 -10.95 2.05
N ALA A 48 17.84 -11.11 0.75
CA ALA A 48 17.68 -12.40 0.07
C ALA A 48 18.62 -13.48 0.63
N LEU A 49 19.84 -13.09 1.03
CA LEU A 49 20.82 -13.96 1.66
C LEU A 49 20.43 -14.28 3.11
N HIS A 50 19.99 -13.29 3.86
CA HIS A 50 19.60 -13.45 5.26
C HIS A 50 18.45 -14.46 5.43
N ASP A 51 17.51 -14.49 4.49
CA ASP A 51 16.43 -15.49 4.46
C ASP A 51 16.94 -16.94 4.28
N MET A 52 18.12 -17.13 3.70
CA MET A 52 18.65 -18.44 3.30
C MET A 52 19.74 -18.96 4.21
N LEU A 53 20.66 -18.09 4.63
CA LEU A 53 21.88 -18.45 5.34
C LEU A 53 21.62 -19.20 6.66
N PRO A 54 20.68 -18.80 7.53
CA PRO A 54 20.38 -19.54 8.77
C PRO A 54 19.89 -20.97 8.50
N ILE A 55 19.05 -21.14 7.48
CA ILE A 55 18.53 -22.45 7.07
C ILE A 55 19.67 -23.31 6.53
N LEU A 56 20.55 -22.74 5.70
CA LEU A 56 21.72 -23.46 5.17
C LEU A 56 22.66 -23.93 6.29
N VAL A 57 23.00 -23.04 7.23
CA VAL A 57 23.88 -23.36 8.36
C VAL A 57 23.29 -24.46 9.25
N THR A 58 21.97 -24.47 9.41
CA THR A 58 21.25 -25.47 10.20
C THR A 58 21.16 -26.81 9.48
N GLU A 59 20.60 -26.81 8.26
CA GLU A 59 20.28 -28.03 7.52
C GLU A 59 21.51 -28.73 6.95
N GLN A 60 22.61 -28.00 6.67
CA GLN A 60 23.85 -28.62 6.19
C GLN A 60 24.46 -29.61 7.20
N LYS A 61 24.18 -29.46 8.50
CA LYS A 61 24.60 -30.41 9.55
C LYS A 61 23.98 -31.80 9.32
N THR A 62 22.88 -31.87 8.59
CA THR A 62 22.19 -33.11 8.17
C THR A 62 22.62 -33.60 6.79
N GLY A 63 23.63 -32.96 6.17
CA GLY A 63 24.12 -33.28 4.84
C GLY A 63 23.31 -32.69 3.68
N LYS A 64 22.27 -31.90 3.97
CA LYS A 64 21.47 -31.23 2.93
C LYS A 64 22.25 -30.08 2.29
N THR A 65 22.19 -30.04 0.97
CA THR A 65 22.85 -29.01 0.16
C THR A 65 21.90 -27.89 -0.20
N ALA A 66 22.44 -26.70 -0.49
CA ALA A 66 21.64 -25.55 -0.92
C ALA A 66 20.74 -25.89 -2.12
N ARG A 67 21.24 -26.69 -3.07
CA ARG A 67 20.46 -27.13 -4.23
C ARG A 67 19.27 -28.02 -3.87
N GLN A 68 19.38 -28.85 -2.83
CA GLN A 68 18.27 -29.68 -2.36
C GLN A 68 17.22 -28.86 -1.58
N LEU A 69 17.64 -27.80 -0.91
CA LEU A 69 16.77 -26.95 -0.09
C LEU A 69 16.07 -25.89 -0.93
N PHE A 70 16.75 -25.34 -1.94
CA PHE A 70 16.33 -24.13 -2.65
C PHE A 70 16.26 -24.28 -4.17
N GLY A 71 16.55 -25.47 -4.72
CA GLY A 71 16.65 -25.68 -6.16
C GLY A 71 17.95 -25.13 -6.75
N THR A 72 18.04 -25.08 -8.07
CA THR A 72 19.15 -24.46 -8.81
C THR A 72 19.26 -22.97 -8.53
N VAL A 73 20.41 -22.36 -8.85
CA VAL A 73 20.59 -20.90 -8.70
C VAL A 73 19.57 -20.14 -9.55
N SER A 74 19.28 -20.62 -10.77
CA SER A 74 18.27 -20.00 -11.64
C SER A 74 16.86 -20.09 -11.07
N GLU A 75 16.44 -21.27 -10.58
CA GLU A 75 15.14 -21.46 -9.92
C GLU A 75 15.02 -20.58 -8.67
N ARG A 76 16.12 -20.45 -7.91
CA ARG A 76 16.13 -19.62 -6.71
C ARG A 76 16.11 -18.14 -7.04
N LEU A 77 16.86 -17.70 -8.04
CA LEU A 77 16.81 -16.33 -8.56
C LEU A 77 15.39 -16.01 -9.02
N GLU A 78 14.78 -16.90 -9.80
CA GLU A 78 13.39 -16.75 -10.25
C GLU A 78 12.43 -16.68 -9.05
N ALA A 79 12.62 -17.52 -8.03
CA ALA A 79 11.82 -17.48 -6.80
C ALA A 79 12.03 -16.21 -5.96
N ILE A 80 13.21 -15.57 -6.04
CA ILE A 80 13.50 -14.29 -5.39
C ILE A 80 12.91 -13.13 -6.19
N VAL A 81 13.07 -13.14 -7.52
CA VAL A 81 12.49 -12.15 -8.45
C VAL A 81 10.96 -12.18 -8.41
N ASN A 82 10.39 -13.38 -8.45
CA ASN A 82 8.95 -13.62 -8.42
C ASN A 82 8.43 -13.86 -7.00
N LYS A 83 9.25 -13.62 -5.96
CA LYS A 83 8.79 -13.73 -4.58
C LYS A 83 7.56 -12.83 -4.48
N PRO A 84 6.37 -13.38 -4.18
CA PRO A 84 5.21 -12.53 -3.94
C PRO A 84 5.67 -11.62 -2.82
N VAL A 85 5.72 -10.31 -3.09
CA VAL A 85 6.12 -9.29 -2.11
C VAL A 85 5.33 -9.64 -0.88
N LYS A 86 6.03 -10.19 0.12
CA LYS A 86 5.41 -10.56 1.37
C LYS A 86 4.80 -9.24 1.79
N ASN A 87 3.47 -9.18 1.84
CA ASN A 87 2.73 -7.99 2.22
C ASN A 87 3.05 -7.78 3.71
N GLU A 88 4.28 -7.38 4.02
CA GLU A 88 4.78 -7.24 5.39
C GLU A 88 4.10 -6.07 6.09
N LEU A 89 3.24 -5.34 5.39
CA LEU A 89 2.21 -4.50 5.97
C LEU A 89 0.89 -4.74 5.25
N ALA A 90 0.22 -5.87 5.54
CA ALA A 90 -1.23 -5.94 5.40
C ALA A 90 -1.80 -4.75 6.19
N THR A 91 -2.05 -3.65 5.48
CA THR A 91 -2.44 -2.39 6.09
C THR A 91 -3.72 -2.64 6.85
N LYS A 92 -3.72 -2.30 8.15
CA LYS A 92 -4.91 -2.49 8.99
C LYS A 92 -6.11 -1.83 8.30
N PRO A 93 -7.29 -2.46 8.23
CA PRO A 93 -8.48 -1.91 7.58
C PRO A 93 -8.76 -0.44 7.97
N ILE A 94 -8.60 -0.12 9.25
CA ILE A 94 -8.79 1.24 9.77
C ILE A 94 -7.81 2.26 9.18
N LEU A 95 -6.56 1.88 8.93
CA LEU A 95 -5.55 2.77 8.35
C LEU A 95 -5.81 3.00 6.86
N MET A 96 -6.31 1.98 6.15
CA MET A 96 -6.70 2.11 4.75
C MET A 96 -7.95 2.96 4.58
N TRP A 97 -8.95 2.78 5.44
CA TRP A 97 -10.12 3.66 5.48
C TRP A 97 -9.73 5.10 5.81
N LEU A 98 -8.87 5.30 6.82
CA LEU A 98 -8.39 6.63 7.19
C LEU A 98 -7.64 7.29 6.03
N ASP A 99 -6.81 6.53 5.29
CA ASP A 99 -6.15 7.04 4.09
C ASP A 99 -7.14 7.57 3.05
N ASN A 100 -8.20 6.81 2.80
CA ASN A 100 -9.22 7.19 1.83
C ASN A 100 -10.07 8.36 2.31
N PHE A 101 -10.41 8.38 3.59
CA PHE A 101 -11.10 9.51 4.23
C PHE A 101 -10.29 10.79 4.05
N MET A 102 -9.01 10.78 4.42
CA MET A 102 -8.17 11.98 4.35
C MET A 102 -7.95 12.44 2.91
N PHE A 103 -7.86 11.50 1.96
CA PHE A 103 -7.79 11.80 0.55
C PHE A 103 -9.06 12.50 0.05
N LEU A 104 -10.23 11.90 0.30
CA LEU A 104 -11.51 12.45 -0.15
C LEU A 104 -11.84 13.76 0.55
N PHE A 105 -11.65 13.85 1.87
CA PHE A 105 -11.88 15.06 2.63
C PHE A 105 -10.95 16.18 2.19
N GLY A 106 -9.67 15.84 1.98
CA GLY A 106 -8.66 16.75 1.46
C GLY A 106 -9.04 17.31 0.10
N LEU A 107 -9.37 16.42 -0.84
CA LEU A 107 -9.72 16.76 -2.22
C LEU A 107 -11.02 17.58 -2.29
N LEU A 108 -12.09 17.11 -1.65
CA LEU A 108 -13.39 17.78 -1.67
C LEU A 108 -13.33 19.15 -1.00
N SER A 109 -12.66 19.27 0.16
CA SER A 109 -12.52 20.55 0.86
C SER A 109 -11.67 21.54 0.06
N LEU A 110 -10.58 21.08 -0.58
CA LEU A 110 -9.78 21.93 -1.45
C LEU A 110 -10.56 22.40 -2.68
N ILE A 111 -11.27 21.51 -3.37
CA ILE A 111 -12.08 21.87 -4.53
C ILE A 111 -13.18 22.84 -4.12
N SER A 112 -13.94 22.54 -3.06
CA SER A 112 -15.03 23.40 -2.59
C SER A 112 -14.52 24.76 -2.11
N GLY A 113 -13.45 24.80 -1.32
CA GLY A 113 -12.84 26.05 -0.84
C GLY A 113 -12.25 26.88 -1.99
N ALA A 114 -11.48 26.26 -2.89
CA ALA A 114 -10.90 26.94 -4.03
C ALA A 114 -11.97 27.48 -4.99
N MET A 115 -13.02 26.70 -5.30
CA MET A 115 -14.12 27.16 -6.14
C MET A 115 -14.81 28.39 -5.54
N ALA A 116 -15.04 28.41 -4.22
CA ALA A 116 -15.65 29.55 -3.56
C ALA A 116 -14.72 30.80 -3.50
N LEU A 117 -13.39 30.62 -3.56
CA LEU A 117 -12.42 31.72 -3.55
C LEU A 117 -12.13 32.31 -4.94
N PHE A 118 -12.08 31.47 -5.97
CA PHE A 118 -11.58 31.85 -7.30
C PHE A 118 -12.66 32.01 -8.37
N VAL A 119 -13.90 31.54 -8.12
CA VAL A 119 -14.99 31.70 -9.07
C VAL A 119 -15.59 33.12 -8.96
N PRO A 120 -15.90 33.80 -10.08
CA PRO A 120 -16.47 35.14 -10.06
C PRO A 120 -17.73 35.24 -9.20
N ARG A 121 -17.82 36.34 -8.42
CA ARG A 121 -19.00 36.67 -7.62
C ARG A 121 -20.25 36.71 -8.52
N GLY A 122 -21.31 36.02 -8.10
CA GLY A 122 -22.56 35.88 -8.86
C GLY A 122 -22.69 34.55 -9.61
N THR A 123 -21.64 33.72 -9.66
CA THR A 123 -21.73 32.35 -10.17
C THR A 123 -22.27 31.45 -9.07
N GLN A 124 -23.32 30.67 -9.35
CA GLN A 124 -23.80 29.65 -8.43
C GLN A 124 -22.73 28.55 -8.29
N THR A 125 -22.06 28.52 -7.15
CA THR A 125 -21.16 27.45 -6.77
C THR A 125 -21.87 26.57 -5.74
N ALA A 126 -21.83 25.26 -5.96
CA ALA A 126 -22.32 24.32 -4.96
C ALA A 126 -21.42 24.43 -3.72
N THR A 127 -21.93 25.10 -2.68
CA THR A 127 -21.24 25.23 -1.40
C THR A 127 -21.73 24.13 -0.47
N TYR A 128 -20.83 23.23 -0.09
CA TYR A 128 -21.13 22.15 0.84
C TYR A 128 -20.72 22.55 2.25
N GLY A 129 -21.61 22.29 3.22
CA GLY A 129 -21.26 22.45 4.63
C GLY A 129 -20.25 21.40 5.10
N LEU A 130 -19.57 21.70 6.21
CA LEU A 130 -18.47 20.89 6.74
C LEU A 130 -18.91 19.46 7.05
N THR A 131 -20.09 19.29 7.64
CA THR A 131 -20.61 17.97 8.03
C THR A 131 -20.89 17.12 6.81
N ALA A 132 -21.48 17.69 5.75
CA ALA A 132 -21.71 16.98 4.50
C ALA A 132 -20.39 16.51 3.88
N LEU A 133 -19.34 17.33 3.90
CA LEU A 133 -18.00 16.96 3.40
C LEU A 133 -17.35 15.84 4.22
N VAL A 134 -17.43 15.91 5.55
CA VAL A 134 -16.90 14.85 6.45
C VAL A 134 -17.63 13.54 6.20
N VAL A 135 -18.97 13.57 6.18
CA VAL A 135 -19.81 12.38 5.95
C VAL A 135 -19.56 11.79 4.57
N ALA A 136 -19.48 12.62 3.52
CA ALA A 136 -19.17 12.18 2.16
C ALA A 136 -17.81 11.49 2.08
N SER A 137 -16.82 12.04 2.77
CA SER A 137 -15.46 11.52 2.79
C SER A 137 -15.34 10.23 3.60
N ALA A 138 -16.06 10.12 4.71
CA ALA A 138 -16.08 8.92 5.55
C ALA A 138 -16.74 7.74 4.82
N THR A 139 -17.91 7.99 4.24
CA THR A 139 -18.67 6.98 3.49
C THR A 139 -18.03 6.66 2.15
N GLY A 140 -17.51 7.65 1.43
CA GLY A 140 -16.74 7.43 0.19
C GLY A 140 -15.43 6.68 0.47
N GLY A 141 -14.82 6.92 1.63
CA GLY A 141 -13.64 6.20 2.08
C GLY A 141 -13.90 4.70 2.26
N LEU A 142 -15.12 4.35 2.71
CA LEU A 142 -15.58 2.96 2.74
C LEU A 142 -15.78 2.40 1.33
N VAL A 143 -16.35 3.17 0.40
CA VAL A 143 -16.49 2.73 -1.01
C VAL A 143 -15.14 2.37 -1.61
N PHE A 144 -14.11 3.20 -1.41
CA PHE A 144 -12.75 2.90 -1.88
C PHE A 144 -12.11 1.71 -1.16
N TYR A 145 -12.38 1.53 0.12
CA TYR A 145 -11.95 0.34 0.85
C TYR A 145 -12.61 -0.94 0.31
N PHE A 146 -13.91 -0.92 0.03
CA PHE A 146 -14.60 -2.05 -0.57
C PHE A 146 -14.18 -2.32 -2.02
N MET A 147 -13.88 -1.27 -2.79
CA MET A 147 -13.28 -1.42 -4.11
C MET A 147 -11.95 -2.18 -4.04
N TYR A 148 -11.12 -1.89 -3.02
CA TYR A 148 -9.92 -2.67 -2.77
C TYR A 148 -10.23 -4.14 -2.45
N LEU A 149 -11.18 -4.39 -1.52
CA LEU A 149 -11.55 -5.75 -1.12
C LEU A 149 -12.18 -6.60 -2.25
N PHE A 150 -12.92 -5.99 -3.17
CA PHE A 150 -13.61 -6.76 -4.21
C PHE A 150 -12.92 -6.73 -5.57
N VAL A 151 -11.91 -5.88 -5.74
CA VAL A 151 -11.21 -5.70 -7.02
C VAL A 151 -9.70 -5.73 -6.84
N TYR A 152 -9.12 -4.68 -6.26
CA TYR A 152 -7.69 -4.44 -6.40
C TYR A 152 -6.80 -5.41 -5.62
N GLN A 153 -7.25 -5.97 -4.50
CA GLN A 153 -6.45 -6.96 -3.78
C GLN A 153 -6.16 -8.22 -4.61
N TYR A 154 -7.02 -8.55 -5.58
CA TYR A 154 -6.85 -9.69 -6.48
C TYR A 154 -5.99 -9.36 -7.71
N GLU A 155 -5.68 -8.09 -7.93
CA GLU A 155 -4.87 -7.61 -9.06
C GLU A 155 -3.42 -7.36 -8.67
N GLN A 156 -3.09 -7.50 -7.38
CA GLN A 156 -1.72 -7.41 -6.89
C GLN A 156 -0.86 -8.59 -7.37
N PRO A 157 0.45 -8.38 -7.59
CA PRO A 157 1.38 -9.46 -7.87
C PRO A 157 1.31 -10.56 -6.80
N GLY A 158 1.17 -11.82 -7.22
CA GLY A 158 1.04 -12.96 -6.31
C GLY A 158 -0.35 -13.20 -5.72
N ALA A 159 -1.35 -12.39 -6.05
CA ALA A 159 -2.72 -12.59 -5.59
C ALA A 159 -3.42 -13.75 -6.34
N ASP A 160 -4.21 -14.53 -5.60
CA ASP A 160 -5.04 -15.60 -6.17
C ASP A 160 -6.26 -15.01 -6.89
N ARG A 161 -6.15 -14.85 -8.22
CA ARG A 161 -7.21 -14.30 -9.07
C ARG A 161 -8.46 -15.18 -9.11
N SER A 162 -8.38 -16.46 -8.76
CA SER A 162 -9.56 -17.36 -8.77
C SER A 162 -10.59 -17.00 -7.71
N LYS A 163 -10.15 -16.32 -6.63
CA LYS A 163 -11.00 -15.84 -5.54
C LYS A 163 -11.71 -14.52 -5.85
N LYS A 164 -11.39 -13.87 -6.98
CA LYS A 164 -12.02 -12.62 -7.39
C LYS A 164 -13.51 -12.86 -7.65
N PRO A 165 -14.42 -12.06 -7.05
CA PRO A 165 -15.84 -12.14 -7.38
C PRO A 165 -16.09 -11.94 -8.88
N LYS A 166 -17.12 -12.61 -9.41
CA LYS A 166 -17.54 -12.41 -10.82
C LYS A 166 -17.86 -10.93 -11.06
N THR A 167 -17.46 -10.40 -12.22
CA THR A 167 -17.57 -8.97 -12.57
C THR A 167 -18.96 -8.38 -12.31
N TRP A 168 -20.03 -9.10 -12.65
CA TRP A 168 -21.40 -8.62 -12.42
C TRP A 168 -21.72 -8.46 -10.92
N LYS A 169 -21.22 -9.34 -10.05
CA LYS A 169 -21.37 -9.22 -8.59
C LYS A 169 -20.62 -8.01 -8.06
N THR A 170 -19.40 -7.80 -8.57
CA THR A 170 -18.59 -6.62 -8.23
C THR A 170 -19.30 -5.33 -8.64
N ILE A 171 -19.87 -5.27 -9.85
CA ILE A 171 -20.65 -4.12 -10.33
C ILE A 171 -21.86 -3.88 -9.43
N LEU A 172 -22.59 -4.94 -9.07
CA LEU A 172 -23.77 -4.82 -8.22
C LEU A 172 -23.40 -4.32 -6.81
N ILE A 173 -22.37 -4.91 -6.18
CA ILE A 173 -21.90 -4.50 -4.84
C ILE A 173 -21.41 -3.05 -4.84
N LEU A 174 -20.49 -2.69 -5.74
CA LEU A 174 -19.93 -1.34 -5.79
C LEU A 174 -20.96 -0.31 -6.24
N GLY A 175 -21.85 -0.67 -7.16
CA GLY A 175 -22.96 0.17 -7.59
C GLY A 175 -23.92 0.47 -6.45
N SER A 176 -24.34 -0.54 -5.68
CA SER A 176 -25.17 -0.35 -4.49
C SER A 176 -24.49 0.50 -3.42
N MET A 177 -23.21 0.26 -3.15
CA MET A 177 -22.44 1.08 -2.19
C MET A 177 -22.31 2.54 -2.64
N THR A 178 -22.10 2.76 -3.94
CA THR A 178 -22.04 4.10 -4.52
C THR A 178 -23.38 4.80 -4.44
N LEU A 179 -24.49 4.08 -4.65
CA LEU A 179 -25.84 4.62 -4.48
C LEU A 179 -26.10 5.01 -3.02
N VAL A 180 -25.73 4.16 -2.06
CA VAL A 180 -25.84 4.46 -0.62
C VAL A 180 -25.00 5.68 -0.25
N TRP A 181 -23.75 5.74 -0.73
CA TRP A 181 -22.88 6.91 -0.55
C TRP A 181 -23.52 8.19 -1.10
N PHE A 182 -24.06 8.14 -2.32
CA PHE A 182 -24.74 9.27 -2.94
C PHE A 182 -25.95 9.74 -2.12
N LEU A 183 -26.78 8.82 -1.64
CA LEU A 183 -27.95 9.14 -0.81
C LEU A 183 -27.55 9.75 0.53
N ILE A 184 -26.55 9.18 1.21
CA ILE A 184 -26.06 9.70 2.49
C ILE A 184 -25.45 11.09 2.31
N PHE A 185 -24.63 11.29 1.28
CA PHE A 185 -24.01 12.59 1.02
C PHE A 185 -25.06 13.66 0.71
N ASN A 186 -25.97 13.41 -0.24
CA ASN A 186 -27.01 14.37 -0.58
C ASN A 186 -27.99 14.60 0.57
N GLY A 187 -28.27 13.56 1.37
CA GLY A 187 -29.05 13.70 2.61
C GLY A 187 -28.40 14.65 3.61
N ALA A 188 -27.07 14.55 3.78
CA ALA A 188 -26.32 15.43 4.68
C ALA A 188 -26.34 16.91 4.26
N VAL A 189 -26.55 17.21 2.97
CA VAL A 189 -26.68 18.59 2.49
C VAL A 189 -27.94 19.27 3.01
N PHE A 190 -29.03 18.51 3.22
CA PHE A 190 -30.30 19.03 3.73
C PHE A 190 -30.33 19.22 5.26
N LEU A 191 -29.24 18.89 5.96
CA LEU A 191 -29.13 19.16 7.39
C LEU A 191 -29.19 20.67 7.64
N PRO A 192 -29.84 21.12 8.73
CA PRO A 192 -29.88 22.53 9.10
C PRO A 192 -28.46 23.06 9.37
N ALA A 193 -28.25 24.36 9.24
CA ALA A 193 -26.94 24.99 9.40
C ALA A 193 -26.28 24.74 10.77
N SER A 194 -27.07 24.46 11.81
CA SER A 194 -26.57 24.04 13.13
C SER A 194 -25.86 22.69 13.11
N LEU A 195 -26.26 21.78 12.21
CA LEU A 195 -25.68 20.45 12.06
C LEU A 195 -24.75 20.36 10.85
N ASN A 196 -24.90 21.21 9.85
CA ASN A 196 -24.06 21.27 8.65
C ASN A 196 -23.60 22.70 8.37
N PRO A 197 -22.70 23.26 9.19
CA PRO A 197 -22.28 24.65 9.07
C PRO A 197 -21.48 24.86 7.79
N ILE A 198 -21.80 25.93 7.08
CA ILE A 198 -20.94 26.46 6.02
C ILE A 198 -19.87 27.31 6.69
N ILE A 199 -18.62 26.92 6.50
CA ILE A 199 -17.47 27.62 7.07
C ILE A 199 -16.79 28.48 6.00
N ASP A 200 -15.91 29.38 6.46
CA ASP A 200 -15.13 30.24 5.58
C ASP A 200 -14.36 29.43 4.51
N PRO A 201 -14.44 29.79 3.21
CA PRO A 201 -13.79 29.05 2.13
C PRO A 201 -12.27 28.91 2.27
N PHE A 202 -11.59 29.91 2.82
CA PHE A 202 -10.15 29.85 3.04
C PHE A 202 -9.83 28.85 4.16
N VAL A 203 -10.57 28.89 5.26
CA VAL A 203 -10.47 27.88 6.33
C VAL A 203 -10.72 26.48 5.79
N LEU A 204 -11.75 26.29 4.96
CA LEU A 204 -12.06 25.00 4.36
C LEU A 204 -10.92 24.49 3.46
N ALA A 205 -10.35 25.36 2.63
CA ALA A 205 -9.20 25.00 1.79
C ALA A 205 -7.98 24.60 2.63
N VAL A 206 -7.70 25.32 3.72
CA VAL A 206 -6.62 24.99 4.66
C VAL A 206 -6.84 23.62 5.30
N LEU A 207 -8.06 23.32 5.77
CA LEU A 207 -8.39 21.99 6.32
C LEU A 207 -8.15 20.88 5.28
N GLY A 208 -8.50 21.12 4.02
CA GLY A 208 -8.24 20.19 2.93
C GLY A 208 -6.74 19.94 2.72
N GLY A 209 -5.94 21.00 2.68
CA GLY A 209 -4.48 20.92 2.58
C GLY A 209 -3.83 20.19 3.76
N VAL A 210 -4.25 20.51 4.99
CA VAL A 210 -3.78 19.82 6.22
C VAL A 210 -4.12 18.34 6.19
N SER A 211 -5.32 17.97 5.75
CA SER A 211 -5.73 16.56 5.60
C SER A 211 -4.80 15.81 4.63
N LEU A 212 -4.48 16.37 3.47
CA LEU A 212 -3.58 15.74 2.52
C LEU A 212 -2.12 15.66 3.02
N ALA A 213 -1.64 16.68 3.72
CA ALA A 213 -0.32 16.68 4.33
C ALA A 213 -0.21 15.60 5.44
N ALA A 214 -1.20 15.53 6.32
CA ALA A 214 -1.27 14.52 7.36
C ALA A 214 -1.38 13.11 6.76
N ARG A 215 -2.13 12.94 5.67
CA ARG A 215 -2.21 11.69 4.91
C ARG A 215 -0.83 11.27 4.42
N TYR A 216 -0.07 12.17 3.79
CA TYR A 216 1.29 11.89 3.32
C TYR A 216 2.20 11.42 4.46
N PHE A 217 2.15 12.11 5.59
CA PHE A 217 2.95 11.75 6.77
C PHE A 217 2.57 10.37 7.34
N LEU A 218 1.27 10.08 7.50
CA LEU A 218 0.79 8.79 8.01
C LEU A 218 1.13 7.64 7.07
N LYS A 219 1.04 7.85 5.75
CA LYS A 219 1.48 6.85 4.76
C LYS A 219 2.95 6.50 4.93
N LYS A 220 3.81 7.51 5.08
CA LYS A 220 5.26 7.31 5.24
C LYS A 220 5.58 6.62 6.57
N ARG A 221 4.90 6.99 7.66
CA ARG A 221 5.14 6.45 9.00
C ARG A 221 4.65 5.01 9.18
N PHE A 222 3.49 4.68 8.64
CA PHE A 222 2.84 3.38 8.87
C PHE A 222 2.90 2.42 7.67
N GLY A 223 3.58 2.82 6.58
CA GLY A 223 3.70 2.01 5.36
C GLY A 223 2.35 1.61 4.75
N ILE A 224 1.38 2.52 4.81
CA ILE A 224 0.00 2.27 4.36
C ILE A 224 0.00 1.99 2.85
N VAL A 225 -0.47 0.81 2.47
CA VAL A 225 -0.77 0.45 1.08
C VAL A 225 -2.04 1.18 0.66
N SER A 226 -1.92 2.02 -0.35
CA SER A 226 -3.05 2.77 -0.89
C SER A 226 -4.05 1.83 -1.54
N SER A 227 -5.33 1.88 -1.16
CA SER A 227 -6.40 1.19 -1.90
C SER A 227 -6.61 1.76 -3.29
N LEU A 228 -6.01 2.90 -3.61
CA LEU A 228 -6.07 3.55 -4.93
C LEU A 228 -4.82 3.30 -5.78
N ALA A 229 -3.79 2.63 -5.24
CA ALA A 229 -2.60 2.32 -6.02
C ALA A 229 -2.87 1.11 -6.92
N GLY A 230 -2.69 1.29 -8.22
CA GLY A 230 -2.56 0.17 -9.15
C GLY A 230 -1.31 -0.67 -8.83
N PRO A 231 -1.12 -1.81 -9.52
CA PRO A 231 0.05 -2.65 -9.34
C PRO A 231 1.32 -1.80 -9.47
N ARG A 232 2.19 -1.80 -8.45
CA ARG A 232 3.48 -1.10 -8.58
C ARG A 232 4.27 -1.84 -9.67
N PRO A 233 4.78 -1.15 -10.71
CA PRO A 233 5.74 -1.77 -11.60
C PRO A 233 6.94 -2.20 -10.74
N GLN A 234 7.36 -3.44 -10.91
CA GLN A 234 8.60 -3.94 -10.33
C GLN A 234 9.72 -3.04 -10.85
N LYS A 235 10.43 -2.37 -9.95
CA LYS A 235 11.73 -1.76 -10.24
C LYS A 235 12.78 -2.60 -9.55
#